data_AF-A0A077ZFW5-F1
#
_entry.id   AF-A0A077ZFW5-F1
#
_cell.length_a   1.000
_cell.length_b   1.000
_cell.length_c   1.000
_cell.angle_alpha   90.00
_cell.angle_beta   90.00
_cell.angle_gamma   90.00
#
_symmetry.space_group_name_H-M   'P 1'
#
loop_
_entity.id
_entity.type
_entity.pdbx_description
1 polymer ?
#
loop_
_entity_poly.entity_id
_entity_poly.type
_entity_poly.pdbx_seq_one_letter_code
_entity_poly.pdbx_strand_id
1 'polypeptide(L)'
;MDAKWIVTVCFTLLGWLSHCQEKSTVPPVDCVNTWPRSLCNSTLKTYGKGICTSDHFFGRYECCVTCAEVLHITVDKGKFEGKNNFTYYHPKCPNPTDATMATGGESWESWCKQWITEEEGPTICQMPLIQYRCYKTCNVACKP
;
A
#
# COMPACT_ATOMS: atom_id res chain seq x y z
N MET A 1 3.07 19.63 60.32
CA MET A 1 2.41 18.37 59.92
C MET A 1 1.98 18.51 58.47
N ASP A 2 2.44 17.77 57.46
CA ASP A 2 3.66 16.98 57.24
C ASP A 2 3.79 16.89 55.71
N ALA A 3 4.83 17.49 55.14
CA ALA A 3 5.08 17.63 53.70
C ALA A 3 5.50 16.30 53.01
N LYS A 4 5.04 15.17 53.54
CA LYS A 4 5.48 13.81 53.15
C LYS A 4 4.52 13.06 52.22
N TRP A 5 3.39 13.64 51.83
CA TRP A 5 2.42 12.96 50.94
C TRP A 5 2.54 13.32 49.45
N ILE A 6 3.36 14.31 49.08
CA ILE A 6 3.41 14.79 47.68
C ILE A 6 4.36 13.96 46.80
N VAL A 7 5.23 13.13 47.39
CA VAL A 7 6.29 12.42 46.63
C VAL A 7 5.86 11.02 46.14
N THR A 8 4.69 10.52 46.52
CA THR A 8 4.26 9.13 46.20
C THR A 8 3.18 9.05 45.11
N VAL A 9 2.77 10.15 44.49
CA VAL A 9 1.71 10.15 43.45
C VAL A 9 2.26 10.26 42.02
N CYS A 10 3.56 10.53 41.83
CA CYS A 10 4.14 10.64 40.48
C CYS A 10 4.54 9.31 39.82
N PHE A 11 4.53 8.17 40.52
CA PHE A 11 4.99 6.89 39.96
C PHE A 11 3.90 5.90 39.59
N THR A 12 2.63 6.17 39.90
CA THR A 12 1.50 5.27 39.55
C THR A 12 0.61 5.78 38.42
N LEU A 13 0.87 6.98 37.87
CA LEU A 13 0.11 7.55 36.74
C LEU A 13 0.87 7.61 35.40
N LEU A 14 2.17 7.31 35.38
CA LEU A 14 3.02 7.40 34.18
C LEU A 14 3.19 6.08 33.40
N GLY A 15 2.56 4.98 33.84
CA GLY A 15 2.68 3.67 33.21
C GLY A 15 1.65 3.35 32.12
N TRP A 16 0.63 4.19 31.91
CA TRP A 16 -0.57 3.85 31.12
C TRP A 16 -0.81 4.72 29.87
N LEU A 17 0.06 5.69 29.57
CA LEU A 17 -0.10 6.60 28.41
C LEU A 17 0.87 6.36 27.24
N SER A 18 1.58 5.22 27.24
CA SER A 18 2.40 4.79 26.10
C SER A 18 1.71 3.72 25.23
N HIS A 19 0.37 3.65 25.24
CA HIS A 19 -0.35 3.04 24.12
C HIS A 19 -0.21 3.96 22.90
N CYS A 20 0.96 3.92 22.26
CA CYS A 20 1.01 4.16 20.83
C CYS A 20 0.03 3.15 20.22
N GLN A 21 -1.18 3.59 19.89
CA GLN A 21 -2.03 2.82 18.99
C GLN A 21 -1.25 2.74 17.68
N GLU A 22 -0.55 1.63 17.49
CA GLU A 22 0.01 1.28 16.21
C GLU A 22 -1.15 1.27 15.23
N LYS A 23 -1.13 2.23 14.29
CA LYS A 23 -2.17 2.36 13.27
C LYS A 23 -2.34 0.98 12.65
N SER A 24 -3.58 0.45 12.67
CA SER A 24 -3.85 -0.86 12.09
C SER A 24 -3.36 -0.90 10.64
N THR A 25 -2.65 -1.96 10.27
CA THR A 25 -2.16 -2.14 8.90
C THR A 25 -3.30 -2.56 7.98
N VAL A 26 -3.31 -2.02 6.76
CA VAL A 26 -4.26 -2.41 5.72
C VAL A 26 -3.64 -3.53 4.88
N PRO A 27 -4.33 -4.65 4.63
CA PRO A 27 -3.79 -5.68 3.75
C PRO A 27 -3.63 -5.16 2.32
N PRO A 28 -2.59 -5.61 1.57
CA PRO A 28 -2.50 -5.28 0.15
C PRO A 28 -3.71 -5.84 -0.60
N VAL A 29 -4.24 -5.06 -1.54
CA VAL A 29 -5.33 -5.49 -2.44
C VAL A 29 -4.96 -6.76 -3.18
N ASP A 30 -5.94 -7.56 -3.56
CA ASP A 30 -5.70 -8.75 -4.35
C ASP A 30 -5.18 -8.42 -5.75
N CYS A 31 -4.47 -9.38 -6.33
CA CYS A 31 -4.03 -9.36 -7.72
C CYS A 31 -5.24 -9.70 -8.60
N VAL A 32 -5.83 -8.66 -9.18
CA VAL A 32 -6.96 -8.75 -10.11
C VAL A 32 -6.70 -7.87 -11.32
N ASN A 33 -7.41 -8.12 -12.42
CA ASN A 33 -7.50 -7.14 -13.50
C ASN A 33 -8.61 -6.16 -13.15
N THR A 34 -8.28 -4.92 -12.80
CA THR A 34 -9.29 -3.85 -12.65
C THR A 34 -9.74 -3.33 -14.01
N TRP A 35 -8.86 -3.42 -15.02
CA TRP A 35 -9.23 -3.18 -16.41
C TRP A 35 -9.80 -4.47 -17.05
N PRO A 36 -10.69 -4.34 -18.04
CA PRO A 36 -11.06 -5.45 -18.91
C PRO A 36 -9.84 -6.15 -19.52
N ARG A 37 -9.84 -7.49 -19.52
CA ARG A 37 -8.74 -8.31 -20.08
C ARG A 37 -8.39 -7.95 -21.53
N SER A 38 -9.39 -7.54 -22.32
CA SER A 38 -9.19 -7.07 -23.70
C SER A 38 -8.28 -5.84 -23.76
N LEU A 39 -8.47 -4.87 -22.85
CA LEU A 39 -7.60 -3.70 -22.76
C LEU A 39 -6.20 -4.09 -22.29
N CYS A 40 -6.08 -4.93 -21.26
CA CYS A 40 -4.78 -5.44 -20.82
C CYS A 40 -4.00 -6.10 -21.96
N ASN A 41 -4.64 -7.00 -22.71
CA ASN A 41 -4.03 -7.66 -23.86
C ASN A 41 -3.68 -6.69 -24.99
N SER A 42 -4.53 -5.70 -25.26
CA SER A 42 -4.23 -4.69 -26.28
C SER A 42 -3.03 -3.83 -25.90
N THR A 43 -2.92 -3.45 -24.62
CA THR A 43 -1.77 -2.71 -24.11
C THR A 43 -0.50 -3.56 -24.20
N LEU A 44 -0.57 -4.84 -23.82
CA LEU A 44 0.56 -5.77 -23.95
C LEU A 44 1.00 -5.96 -25.41
N LYS A 45 0.06 -6.00 -26.36
CA LYS A 45 0.39 -6.06 -27.79
C LYS A 45 1.10 -4.79 -28.28
N THR A 46 0.71 -3.63 -27.73
CA THR A 46 1.23 -2.31 -28.16
C THR A 46 2.60 -2.02 -27.58
N TYR A 47 2.80 -2.27 -26.28
CA TYR A 47 4.03 -1.91 -25.55
C TYR A 47 4.94 -3.11 -25.23
N GLY A 48 4.50 -4.33 -25.55
CA GLY A 48 5.21 -5.57 -25.23
C GLY A 48 5.05 -6.00 -23.77
N LYS A 49 5.43 -7.24 -23.46
CA LYS A 49 5.31 -7.82 -22.10
C LYS A 49 6.12 -7.10 -21.02
N GLY A 50 7.13 -6.30 -21.42
CA GLY A 50 8.00 -5.56 -20.49
C GLY A 50 7.24 -4.54 -19.65
N ILE A 51 6.10 -4.03 -20.14
CA ILE A 51 5.27 -3.08 -19.39
C ILE A 51 4.79 -3.63 -18.05
N CYS A 52 4.60 -4.95 -17.94
CA CYS A 52 4.19 -5.60 -16.69
C CYS A 52 5.20 -5.42 -15.54
N THR A 53 6.47 -5.22 -15.86
CA THR A 53 7.54 -5.06 -14.86
C THR A 53 8.09 -3.64 -14.82
N SER A 54 8.02 -2.89 -15.93
CA SER A 54 8.49 -1.51 -15.98
C SER A 54 7.47 -0.50 -15.45
N ASP A 55 6.18 -0.79 -15.61
CA ASP A 55 5.09 0.03 -15.06
C ASP A 55 4.40 -0.76 -13.95
N HIS A 56 4.77 -0.43 -12.71
CA HIS A 56 4.21 -1.09 -11.53
C HIS A 56 2.70 -0.83 -11.40
N PHE A 57 2.18 0.30 -11.84
CA PHE A 57 0.74 0.57 -11.75
C PHE A 57 -0.03 -0.34 -12.69
N PHE A 58 0.35 -0.32 -13.98
CA PHE A 58 -0.24 -1.17 -14.99
C PHE A 58 -0.14 -2.65 -14.59
N GLY A 59 1.08 -3.08 -14.26
CA GLY A 59 1.39 -4.46 -13.91
C GLY A 59 0.64 -4.94 -12.68
N ARG A 60 0.73 -4.23 -11.55
CA ARG A 60 0.25 -4.74 -10.25
C ARG A 60 -1.19 -4.35 -9.92
N TYR A 61 -1.67 -3.20 -10.40
CA TYR A 61 -2.94 -2.62 -9.96
C TYR A 61 -3.99 -2.52 -11.07
N GLU A 62 -3.60 -2.52 -12.35
CA GLU A 62 -4.55 -2.48 -13.47
C GLU A 62 -4.81 -3.86 -14.10
N CYS A 63 -3.74 -4.58 -14.43
CA CYS A 63 -3.78 -5.78 -15.27
C CYS A 63 -3.07 -6.98 -14.63
N CYS A 64 -3.17 -7.12 -13.31
CA CYS A 64 -2.33 -8.03 -12.51
C CYS A 64 -2.36 -9.49 -12.94
N VAL A 65 -3.55 -10.08 -13.11
CA VAL A 65 -3.68 -11.48 -13.51
C VAL A 65 -3.13 -11.68 -14.92
N THR A 66 -3.43 -10.76 -15.83
CA THR A 66 -2.93 -10.84 -17.23
C THR A 66 -1.40 -10.74 -17.26
N CYS A 67 -0.82 -9.84 -16.48
CA CYS A 67 0.63 -9.70 -16.36
C CYS A 67 1.29 -10.92 -15.71
N ALA A 68 0.68 -11.48 -14.66
CA ALA A 68 1.18 -12.69 -14.02
C ALA A 68 1.23 -13.88 -15.00
N GLU A 69 0.18 -14.06 -15.81
CA GLU A 69 0.11 -15.13 -16.82
C GLU A 69 1.24 -15.05 -17.86
N VAL A 70 1.46 -13.86 -18.46
CA VAL A 70 2.52 -13.69 -19.48
C VAL A 70 3.94 -13.75 -18.91
N LEU A 71 4.07 -13.57 -17.59
CA LEU A 71 5.31 -13.74 -16.84
C LEU A 71 5.47 -15.14 -16.24
N HIS A 72 4.50 -16.03 -16.44
CA HIS A 72 4.45 -17.38 -15.86
C HIS A 72 4.52 -17.39 -14.33
N ILE A 73 3.76 -16.50 -13.70
CA ILE A 73 3.62 -16.37 -12.25
C ILE A 73 2.22 -16.84 -11.86
N THR A 74 2.15 -17.81 -10.93
CA THR A 74 0.88 -18.31 -10.41
C THR A 74 0.28 -17.32 -9.41
N VAL A 75 -0.97 -16.93 -9.64
CA VAL A 75 -1.78 -16.19 -8.68
C VAL A 75 -2.71 -17.17 -7.97
N ASP A 76 -2.54 -17.34 -6.66
CA ASP A 76 -3.40 -18.15 -5.81
C ASP A 76 -4.19 -17.26 -4.87
N LYS A 77 -5.52 -17.33 -4.93
CA LYS A 77 -6.44 -16.51 -4.10
C LYS A 77 -6.07 -15.02 -4.07
N GLY A 78 -5.73 -14.47 -5.24
CA GLY A 78 -5.36 -13.07 -5.38
C GLY A 78 -3.95 -12.71 -4.88
N LYS A 79 -3.14 -13.67 -4.43
CA LYS A 79 -1.76 -13.45 -3.99
C LYS A 79 -0.78 -14.12 -4.95
N PHE A 80 0.43 -13.59 -5.05
CA PHE A 80 1.51 -14.23 -5.80
C PHE A 80 2.87 -13.95 -5.17
N GLU A 81 3.84 -14.82 -5.43
CA GLU A 81 5.23 -14.59 -5.07
C GLU A 81 5.91 -13.72 -6.12
N GLY A 82 6.50 -12.61 -5.70
CA GLY A 82 7.15 -11.67 -6.61
C GLY A 82 8.38 -12.28 -7.30
N LYS A 83 8.52 -12.05 -8.60
CA LYS A 83 9.64 -12.56 -9.41
C LYS A 83 9.98 -11.60 -10.54
N ASN A 84 11.26 -11.48 -10.89
CA ASN A 84 11.73 -10.69 -12.04
C ASN A 84 11.17 -9.24 -12.09
N ASN A 85 11.20 -8.52 -10.96
CA ASN A 85 10.65 -7.16 -10.80
C ASN A 85 9.11 -7.04 -10.89
N PHE A 86 8.37 -8.15 -11.04
CA PHE A 86 6.93 -8.17 -10.81
C PHE A 86 6.68 -8.47 -9.34
N THR A 87 6.33 -7.46 -8.55
CA THR A 87 6.23 -7.56 -7.09
C THR A 87 4.78 -7.48 -6.61
N TYR A 88 4.42 -8.31 -5.62
CA TYR A 88 3.09 -8.26 -5.00
C TYR A 88 2.95 -7.06 -4.04
N TYR A 89 4.02 -6.76 -3.30
CA TYR A 89 4.12 -5.63 -2.37
C TYR A 89 4.75 -4.41 -3.05
N HIS A 90 4.69 -3.26 -2.37
CA HIS A 90 5.38 -2.05 -2.83
C HIS A 90 6.90 -2.28 -3.02
N PRO A 91 7.52 -1.84 -4.13
CA PRO A 91 8.94 -2.09 -4.42
C PRO A 91 9.92 -1.56 -3.37
N LYS A 92 9.52 -0.56 -2.58
CA LYS A 92 10.33 0.02 -1.48
C LYS A 92 10.04 -0.56 -0.09
N CYS A 93 9.23 -1.61 0.03
CA CYS A 93 9.08 -2.30 1.32
C CYS A 93 10.46 -2.75 1.87
N PRO A 94 10.72 -2.64 3.19
CA PRO A 94 9.77 -2.38 4.28
C PRO A 94 9.44 -0.90 4.53
N ASN A 95 10.02 0.04 3.80
CA ASN A 95 9.81 1.48 3.96
C ASN A 95 9.11 2.09 2.72
N PRO A 96 7.82 1.76 2.49
CA PRO A 96 7.10 2.25 1.32
C PRO A 96 6.94 3.77 1.35
N THR A 97 6.73 4.35 0.18
CA THR A 97 6.37 5.76 0.02
C THR A 97 5.02 5.85 -0.67
N ASP A 98 4.32 6.97 -0.50
CA ASP A 98 3.27 7.32 -1.45
C ASP A 98 3.92 7.55 -2.83
N ALA A 99 3.13 7.39 -3.89
CA ALA A 99 3.61 7.62 -5.24
C ALA A 99 4.03 9.08 -5.41
N THR A 100 4.88 9.35 -6.40
CA THR A 100 5.22 10.71 -6.85
C THR A 100 4.41 11.05 -8.09
N MET A 101 4.00 12.31 -8.23
CA MET A 101 3.39 12.82 -9.44
C MET A 101 4.35 12.71 -10.62
N ALA A 102 3.84 12.32 -11.79
CA ALA A 102 4.63 12.24 -13.00
C ALA A 102 5.20 13.62 -13.40
N THR A 103 4.41 14.67 -13.17
CA THR A 103 4.81 16.07 -13.35
C THR A 103 5.34 16.62 -12.03
N GLY A 104 6.54 17.19 -12.03
CA GLY A 104 7.13 17.86 -10.86
C GLY A 104 7.76 16.93 -9.81
N GLY A 105 7.45 15.63 -9.80
CA GLY A 105 8.09 14.65 -8.90
C GLY A 105 7.67 14.78 -7.43
N GLU A 106 6.71 15.65 -7.12
CA GLU A 106 6.19 15.83 -5.76
C GLU A 106 5.42 14.59 -5.31
N SER A 107 5.45 14.29 -4.01
CA SER A 107 4.73 13.17 -3.42
C SER A 107 3.22 13.41 -3.44
N TRP A 108 2.43 12.35 -3.70
CA TRP A 108 0.98 12.35 -3.52
C TRP A 108 0.56 12.41 -2.03
N GLU A 109 1.48 12.35 -1.08
CA GLU A 109 1.20 12.30 0.37
C GLU A 109 0.24 13.40 0.85
N SER A 110 0.35 14.64 0.34
CA SER A 110 -0.57 15.73 0.72
C SER A 110 -2.01 15.46 0.26
N TRP A 111 -2.18 15.03 -0.98
CA TRP A 111 -3.48 14.63 -1.54
C TRP A 111 -4.02 13.41 -0.79
N CYS A 112 -3.19 12.40 -0.53
CA CYS A 112 -3.58 11.22 0.22
C CYS A 112 -4.12 11.58 1.61
N LYS A 113 -3.43 12.45 2.35
CA LYS A 113 -3.89 12.92 3.68
C LYS A 113 -5.16 13.77 3.63
N GLN A 114 -5.41 14.47 2.52
CA GLN A 114 -6.61 15.28 2.34
C GLN A 114 -7.85 14.40 2.13
N TRP A 115 -7.73 13.32 1.36
CA TRP A 115 -8.87 12.50 0.93
C TRP A 115 -9.07 11.22 1.75
N ILE A 116 -8.04 10.72 2.44
CA ILE A 116 -8.13 9.54 3.30
C ILE A 116 -8.36 10.02 4.73
N THR A 117 -9.63 10.17 5.09
CA THR A 117 -10.05 10.50 6.46
C THR A 117 -9.96 9.27 7.37
N GLU A 118 -10.04 9.47 8.69
CA GLU A 118 -10.07 8.34 9.62
C GLU A 118 -11.32 7.46 9.43
N GLU A 119 -12.46 8.08 9.09
CA GLU A 119 -13.74 7.41 8.92
C GLU A 119 -13.81 6.61 7.60
N GLU A 120 -13.44 7.23 6.48
CA GLU A 120 -13.57 6.61 5.15
C GLU A 120 -12.31 5.83 4.74
N GLY A 121 -11.19 6.08 5.43
CA GLY A 121 -9.88 5.51 5.12
C GLY A 121 -9.87 3.99 5.00
N PRO A 122 -10.52 3.23 5.91
CA PRO A 122 -10.60 1.77 5.80
C PRO A 122 -11.20 1.27 4.48
N THR A 123 -12.20 1.97 3.92
CA THR A 123 -12.83 1.61 2.65
C THR A 123 -12.04 2.16 1.46
N ILE A 124 -11.63 3.43 1.51
CA ILE A 124 -10.88 4.09 0.44
C ILE A 124 -9.53 3.37 0.20
N CYS A 125 -8.84 2.95 1.26
CA CYS A 125 -7.57 2.23 1.18
C CYS A 125 -7.68 0.79 0.67
N GLN A 126 -8.88 0.27 0.38
CA GLN A 126 -9.07 -1.02 -0.27
C GLN A 126 -9.17 -0.90 -1.81
N MET A 127 -9.12 0.32 -2.35
CA MET A 127 -9.14 0.54 -3.79
C MET A 127 -7.73 0.40 -4.39
N PRO A 128 -7.54 -0.37 -5.50
CA PRO A 128 -6.22 -0.56 -6.11
C PRO A 128 -5.51 0.73 -6.50
N LEU A 129 -6.22 1.70 -7.10
CA LEU A 129 -5.67 3.01 -7.44
C LEU A 129 -5.17 3.77 -6.19
N ILE A 130 -5.93 3.70 -5.10
CA ILE A 130 -5.58 4.36 -3.85
C ILE A 130 -4.36 3.69 -3.23
N GLN A 131 -4.29 2.35 -3.16
CA GLN A 131 -3.10 1.69 -2.64
C GLN A 131 -1.86 1.97 -3.49
N TYR A 132 -1.99 2.08 -4.82
CA TYR A 132 -0.87 2.49 -5.66
C TYR A 132 -0.37 3.90 -5.31
N ARG A 133 -1.28 4.87 -5.17
CA ARG A 133 -0.90 6.28 -4.95
C ARG A 133 -0.53 6.58 -3.50
N CYS A 134 -1.23 5.97 -2.56
CA CYS A 134 -1.26 6.31 -1.14
C CYS A 134 -0.81 5.15 -0.25
N TYR A 135 0.09 4.28 -0.75
CA TYR A 135 0.52 3.06 -0.06
C TYR A 135 0.97 3.31 1.40
N LYS A 136 1.78 4.35 1.61
CA LYS A 136 2.29 4.74 2.94
C LYS A 136 1.17 5.38 3.76
N THR A 137 0.41 6.32 3.21
CA THR A 137 -0.69 6.99 3.94
C THR A 137 -1.76 5.99 4.40
N CYS A 138 -2.09 5.02 3.55
CA CYS A 138 -2.99 3.91 3.88
C CYS A 138 -2.41 2.89 4.86
N ASN A 139 -1.13 2.98 5.21
CA ASN A 139 -0.45 2.01 6.06
C ASN A 139 -0.60 0.57 5.54
N VAL A 140 -0.43 0.39 4.22
CA VAL A 140 -0.57 -0.93 3.60
C VAL A 140 0.59 -1.81 4.06
N ALA A 141 0.27 -3.02 4.51
CA ALA A 141 1.25 -3.95 5.03
C ALA A 141 2.33 -4.28 3.99
N CYS A 142 3.58 -4.36 4.44
CA CYS A 142 4.65 -5.01 3.68
C CYS A 142 4.65 -6.52 3.96
N LYS A 143 5.53 -7.26 3.29
CA LYS A 143 5.73 -8.69 3.55
C LYS A 143 5.92 -8.89 5.07
N PRO A 144 5.18 -9.81 5.70
CA PRO A 144 5.37 -10.15 7.11
C PRO A 144 6.77 -10.71 7.37
#